data_AF-F5XDZ7-F1
#
_entry.id   AF-F5XDZ7-F1
#
_cell.length_a   1.000
_cell.length_b   1.000
_cell.length_c   1.000
_cell.angle_alpha   90.00
_cell.angle_beta   90.00
_cell.angle_gamma   90.00
#
_symmetry.space_group_name_H-M   'P 1'
#
loop_
_entity.id
_entity.type
_entity.pdbx_description
1 polymer ?
#
loop_
_entity_poly.entity_id
_entity_poly.type
_entity_poly.pdbx_seq_one_letter_code
_entity_poly.pdbx_strand_id
1 'polypeptide(L)'
;MQVIEDPERIEITVGDLRIRVGRYPFRLLVTVGGRVVLRTSERLRQVAGLPTAPSLICTESTQTMSFELEVDEDITGFGEQFGRLIKNGQLLDLRVEDALGTGTGLTYKPVPVWHSSRGYLGFLNTGARVSCDVGHSMPSVLSLTNDDPAIDLYLVLGATIAERLAGYTALTGRGPCPPVWSFGAW
;
A
#
# COMPACT_ATOMS: atom_id res chain seq x y z
N MET A 1 -4.13 -2.80 24.95
CA MET A 1 -4.81 -2.14 23.82
C MET A 1 -5.88 -1.25 24.40
N GLN A 2 -5.95 0.00 23.94
CA GLN A 2 -6.97 0.98 24.34
C GLN A 2 -7.71 1.44 23.07
N VAL A 3 -9.02 1.56 23.15
CA VAL A 3 -9.87 2.08 22.06
C VAL A 3 -10.69 3.24 22.61
N ILE A 4 -10.65 4.37 21.92
CA ILE A 4 -11.46 5.55 22.18
C ILE A 4 -12.30 5.79 20.94
N GLU A 5 -13.61 5.88 21.13
CA GLU A 5 -14.56 6.12 20.05
C GLU A 5 -15.43 7.32 20.38
N ASP A 6 -15.47 8.27 19.47
CA ASP A 6 -16.35 9.44 19.52
C ASP A 6 -17.05 9.62 18.16
N PRO A 7 -18.03 10.53 18.04
CA PRO A 7 -18.74 10.76 16.78
C PRO A 7 -17.86 11.18 15.61
N GLU A 8 -16.70 11.78 15.85
CA GLU A 8 -15.81 12.30 14.81
C GLU A 8 -14.71 11.30 14.42
N ARG A 9 -14.29 10.43 15.35
CA ARG A 9 -13.15 9.54 15.15
C ARG A 9 -13.18 8.27 16.01
N ILE A 10 -12.35 7.32 15.59
CA ILE A 10 -11.92 6.15 16.35
C ILE A 10 -10.41 6.25 16.54
N GLU A 11 -9.93 6.11 17.76
CA GLU A 11 -8.50 6.05 18.09
C GLU A 11 -8.19 4.72 18.78
N ILE A 12 -7.24 3.98 18.21
CA ILE A 12 -6.75 2.70 18.75
C ILE A 12 -5.29 2.89 19.15
N THR A 13 -4.96 2.52 20.39
CA THR A 13 -3.59 2.60 20.92
C THR A 13 -3.11 1.24 21.42
N VAL A 14 -1.93 0.81 20.96
CA VAL A 14 -1.28 -0.44 21.35
C VAL A 14 0.22 -0.18 21.56
N GLY A 15 0.65 -0.02 22.80
CA GLY A 15 2.02 0.42 23.09
C GLY A 15 2.30 1.77 22.42
N ASP A 16 3.34 1.82 21.59
CA ASP A 16 3.73 3.03 20.85
C ASP A 16 2.96 3.22 19.52
N LEU A 17 2.15 2.23 19.11
CA LEU A 17 1.29 2.32 17.92
C LEU A 17 0.02 3.11 18.26
N ARG A 18 -0.29 4.08 17.41
CA ARG A 18 -1.57 4.78 17.40
C ARG A 18 -2.17 4.78 16.00
N ILE A 19 -3.42 4.35 15.90
CA ILE A 19 -4.23 4.40 14.67
C ILE A 19 -5.39 5.35 14.95
N ARG A 20 -5.58 6.32 14.06
CA ARG A 20 -6.71 7.25 14.10
C ARG A 20 -7.50 7.13 12.81
N VAL A 21 -8.78 6.85 12.94
CA VAL A 21 -9.74 6.84 11.84
C VAL A 21 -10.68 8.01 12.03
N GLY A 22 -10.57 9.04 11.19
CA GLY A 22 -11.55 10.12 11.11
C GLY A 22 -12.74 9.66 10.27
N ARG A 23 -13.97 10.01 10.68
CA ARG A 23 -15.19 9.56 9.99
C ARG A 23 -15.61 10.48 8.85
N TYR A 24 -15.63 11.80 9.08
CA TYR A 24 -16.10 12.76 8.09
C TYR A 24 -15.25 14.06 8.08
N PRO A 25 -14.43 14.30 7.04
CA PRO A 25 -14.11 13.36 5.95
C PRO A 25 -13.37 12.13 6.48
N PHE A 26 -13.42 11.02 5.73
CA PHE A 26 -12.66 9.81 6.07
C PHE A 26 -11.16 10.11 6.10
N ARG A 27 -10.49 9.71 7.17
CA ARG A 27 -9.03 9.84 7.32
C ARG A 27 -8.46 8.62 8.01
N LEU A 28 -7.29 8.19 7.59
CA LEU A 28 -6.51 7.17 8.30
C LEU A 28 -5.14 7.76 8.61
N LEU A 29 -4.76 7.76 9.89
CA LEU A 29 -3.44 8.16 10.35
C LEU A 29 -2.86 7.06 11.24
N VAL A 30 -1.70 6.55 10.86
CA VAL A 30 -0.94 5.55 11.60
C VAL A 30 0.37 6.17 12.06
N THR A 31 0.60 6.17 13.37
CA THR A 31 1.85 6.64 13.97
C THR A 31 2.46 5.58 14.88
N VAL A 32 3.79 5.55 14.94
CA VAL A 32 4.56 4.68 15.84
C VAL A 32 5.61 5.54 16.53
N GLY A 33 5.59 5.59 17.87
CA GLY A 33 6.51 6.41 18.65
C GLY A 33 6.41 7.90 18.30
N GLY A 34 5.22 8.37 17.92
CA GLY A 34 4.96 9.76 17.48
C GLY A 34 5.35 10.05 16.02
N ARG A 35 6.03 9.13 15.33
CA ARG A 35 6.41 9.28 13.92
C ARG A 35 5.26 8.83 13.01
N VAL A 36 4.90 9.64 12.00
CA VAL A 36 3.92 9.23 10.99
C VAL A 36 4.50 8.13 10.11
N VAL A 37 3.74 7.04 9.98
CA VAL A 37 4.09 5.87 9.16
C VAL A 37 3.27 5.86 7.88
N LEU A 38 1.97 6.14 7.99
CA LEU A 38 1.06 6.23 6.86
C LEU A 38 -0.04 7.22 7.22
N ARG A 39 -0.43 8.04 6.24
CA ARG A 39 -1.60 8.92 6.35
C ARG A 39 -2.31 9.05 5.00
N THR A 40 -3.61 9.27 5.03
CA THR A 40 -4.37 9.65 3.83
C THR A 40 -3.97 11.05 3.34
N SER A 41 -4.19 11.35 2.05
CA SER A 41 -3.63 12.48 1.29
C SER A 41 -4.16 13.89 1.62
N GLU A 42 -4.80 14.08 2.77
CA GLU A 42 -5.59 15.27 3.07
C GLU A 42 -4.81 16.59 3.24
N ARG A 43 -3.49 16.57 3.47
CA ARG A 43 -2.72 17.77 3.83
C ARG A 43 -2.14 18.47 2.60
N LEU A 44 -1.68 17.69 1.61
CA LEU A 44 -0.71 18.21 0.64
C LEU A 44 -1.28 18.87 -0.61
N ARG A 45 -2.56 18.71 -0.95
CA ARG A 45 -3.05 19.23 -2.23
C ARG A 45 -4.51 19.66 -2.18
N GLN A 46 -4.69 20.92 -1.81
CA GLN A 46 -5.92 21.65 -2.13
C GLN A 46 -5.62 22.69 -3.21
N VAL A 47 -6.41 22.73 -4.28
CA VAL A 47 -6.42 23.84 -5.23
C VAL A 47 -7.73 24.58 -5.04
N ALA A 48 -7.65 25.86 -4.67
CA ALA A 48 -8.81 26.67 -4.29
C ALA A 48 -9.71 26.02 -3.21
N GLY A 49 -9.11 25.29 -2.26
CA GLY A 49 -9.83 24.62 -1.17
C GLY A 49 -10.43 23.25 -1.50
N LEU A 50 -10.31 22.77 -2.75
CA LEU A 50 -10.78 21.44 -3.16
C LEU A 50 -9.64 20.41 -3.08
N PRO A 51 -9.85 19.24 -2.46
CA PRO A 51 -8.85 18.18 -2.42
C PRO A 51 -8.57 17.69 -3.84
N THR A 52 -7.32 17.74 -4.30
CA THR A 52 -6.95 17.18 -5.60
C THR A 52 -6.67 15.69 -5.54
N ALA A 53 -6.40 15.16 -4.33
CA ALA A 53 -6.28 13.73 -4.04
C ALA A 53 -7.17 13.43 -2.81
N PRO A 54 -8.49 13.18 -3.01
CA PRO A 54 -9.37 12.78 -1.92
C PRO A 54 -8.88 11.49 -1.24
N SER A 55 -8.98 11.41 0.08
CA SER A 55 -8.55 10.24 0.85
C SER A 55 -9.20 8.93 0.39
N LEU A 56 -10.46 9.03 -0.05
CA LEU A 56 -11.25 7.93 -0.56
C LEU A 56 -12.20 8.44 -1.65
N ILE A 57 -12.22 7.77 -2.80
CA ILE A 57 -13.24 7.95 -3.85
C ILE A 57 -13.95 6.61 -4.02
N CYS A 58 -15.27 6.63 -3.91
CA CYS A 58 -16.11 5.44 -4.04
C CYS A 58 -17.01 5.57 -5.27
N THR A 59 -16.96 4.60 -6.16
CA THR A 59 -17.96 4.42 -7.23
C THR A 59 -18.69 3.10 -7.03
N GLU A 60 -19.61 2.74 -7.93
CA GLU A 60 -20.31 1.45 -7.87
C GLU A 60 -19.37 0.26 -8.08
N SER A 61 -18.27 0.43 -8.82
CA SER A 61 -17.38 -0.67 -9.23
C SER A 61 -15.92 -0.47 -8.84
N THR A 62 -15.53 0.72 -8.39
CA THR A 62 -14.14 1.04 -8.06
C THR A 62 -14.02 1.83 -6.78
N GLN A 63 -12.96 1.56 -6.04
CA GLN A 63 -12.60 2.29 -4.83
C GLN A 63 -11.16 2.78 -4.94
N THR A 64 -10.92 4.08 -4.78
CA THR A 64 -9.58 4.66 -4.77
C THR A 64 -9.23 5.17 -3.39
N MET A 65 -8.12 4.68 -2.82
CA MET A 65 -7.50 5.28 -1.63
C MET A 65 -6.22 6.02 -1.99
N SER A 66 -6.04 7.20 -1.42
CA SER A 66 -4.86 8.02 -1.62
C SER A 66 -4.14 8.30 -0.30
N PHE A 67 -2.83 8.07 -0.29
CA PHE A 67 -1.92 8.26 0.84
C PHE A 67 -0.86 9.30 0.52
N GLU A 68 -0.39 10.03 1.53
CA GLU A 68 0.79 10.88 1.37
C GLU A 68 2.05 10.03 1.33
N LEU A 69 2.93 10.37 0.40
CA LEU A 69 4.33 9.95 0.42
C LEU A 69 5.13 11.06 1.10
N GLU A 70 5.82 10.71 2.18
CA GLU A 70 6.73 11.63 2.87
C GLU A 70 7.94 11.98 2.00
N VAL A 71 8.67 13.02 2.41
CA VAL A 71 9.97 13.35 1.80
C VAL A 71 10.91 12.15 1.98
N ASP A 72 11.59 11.77 0.90
CA ASP A 72 12.50 10.63 0.82
C ASP A 72 11.85 9.27 1.16
N GLU A 73 10.52 9.16 1.03
CA GLU A 73 9.83 7.87 1.15
C GLU A 73 9.94 7.05 -0.14
N ASP A 74 10.77 6.01 -0.10
CA ASP A 74 10.80 5.00 -1.16
C ASP A 74 9.68 3.95 -1.01
N ILE A 75 8.99 3.68 -2.12
CA ILE A 75 8.04 2.59 -2.29
C ILE A 75 8.64 1.50 -3.18
N THR A 76 8.50 0.24 -2.78
CA THR A 76 8.95 -0.95 -3.54
C THR A 76 7.92 -2.06 -3.51
N GLY A 77 8.11 -3.12 -4.31
CA GLY A 77 7.23 -4.30 -4.34
C GLY A 77 6.33 -4.33 -5.57
N PHE A 78 5.05 -4.61 -5.34
CA PHE A 78 3.99 -4.86 -6.33
C PHE A 78 4.16 -6.14 -7.16
N GLY A 79 4.80 -7.16 -6.58
CA GLY A 79 5.08 -8.43 -7.24
C GLY A 79 6.35 -8.39 -8.10
N GLU A 80 6.40 -9.23 -9.13
CA GLU A 80 7.53 -9.33 -10.08
C GLU A 80 7.47 -8.18 -11.09
N GLN A 81 8.19 -7.10 -10.80
CA GLN A 81 8.23 -5.91 -11.66
C GLN A 81 9.62 -5.74 -12.26
N PHE A 82 9.70 -5.55 -13.58
CA PHE A 82 10.98 -5.49 -14.31
C PHE A 82 11.56 -4.09 -14.47
N GLY A 83 10.80 -3.05 -14.09
CA GLY A 83 11.28 -1.67 -14.04
C GLY A 83 12.20 -1.39 -12.85
N ARG A 84 12.48 -0.10 -12.59
CA ARG A 84 13.26 0.31 -11.42
C ARG A 84 12.65 -0.22 -10.12
N LEU A 85 13.50 -0.59 -9.17
CA LEU A 85 13.08 -1.15 -7.87
C LEU A 85 12.19 -0.17 -7.11
N ILE A 86 12.65 1.09 -6.99
CA ILE A 86 11.88 2.18 -6.39
C ILE A 86 10.79 2.60 -7.37
N LYS A 87 9.54 2.55 -6.90
CA LYS A 87 8.33 2.74 -7.72
C LYS A 87 7.85 4.17 -7.78
N ASN A 88 8.42 5.07 -6.98
CA ASN A 88 8.12 6.50 -7.02
C ASN A 88 8.23 7.05 -8.47
N GLY A 89 7.20 7.77 -8.90
CA GLY A 89 7.01 8.29 -10.25
C GLY A 89 6.45 7.30 -11.27
N GLN A 90 6.12 6.06 -10.89
CA GLN A 90 5.59 5.03 -11.78
C GLN A 90 4.07 4.84 -11.58
N LEU A 91 3.38 4.55 -12.68
CA LEU A 91 2.01 4.06 -12.70
C LEU A 91 2.07 2.57 -13.06
N LEU A 92 1.59 1.71 -12.17
CA LEU A 92 1.59 0.26 -12.35
C LEU A 92 0.17 -0.23 -12.51
N ASP A 93 -0.03 -1.18 -13.42
CA ASP A 93 -1.29 -1.89 -13.59
C ASP A 93 -1.13 -3.33 -13.13
N LEU A 94 -1.79 -3.69 -12.03
CA LEU A 94 -1.68 -5.00 -11.42
C LEU A 94 -2.75 -5.93 -12.01
N ARG A 95 -2.40 -6.50 -13.16
CA ARG A 95 -3.16 -7.56 -13.84
C ARG A 95 -2.18 -8.57 -14.41
N VAL A 96 -2.46 -9.85 -14.22
CA VAL A 96 -1.62 -10.93 -14.78
C VAL A 96 -1.70 -10.85 -16.30
N GLU A 97 -0.55 -10.75 -16.94
CA GLU A 97 -0.42 -10.69 -18.40
C GLU A 97 0.67 -11.65 -18.89
N ASP A 98 0.49 -12.16 -20.11
CA ASP A 98 1.62 -12.72 -20.85
C ASP A 98 2.49 -11.57 -21.35
N ALA A 99 3.53 -11.23 -20.58
CA ALA A 99 4.37 -10.08 -20.87
C ALA A 99 5.26 -10.26 -22.11
N LEU A 100 5.36 -11.47 -22.68
CA LEU A 100 6.21 -11.82 -23.82
C LEU A 100 7.67 -11.34 -23.70
N GLY A 101 8.17 -11.19 -22.47
CA GLY A 101 9.50 -10.68 -22.16
C GLY A 101 9.51 -9.74 -20.96
N THR A 102 10.71 -9.38 -20.50
CA THR A 102 10.90 -8.54 -19.29
C THR A 102 11.06 -7.04 -19.60
N GLY A 103 10.90 -6.64 -20.87
CA GLY A 103 11.09 -5.27 -21.34
C GLY A 103 9.81 -4.55 -21.77
N THR A 104 8.63 -5.14 -21.57
CA THR A 104 7.37 -4.64 -22.12
C THR A 104 6.59 -3.72 -21.19
N GLY A 105 6.98 -3.65 -19.91
CA GLY A 105 6.22 -2.95 -18.86
C GLY A 105 5.02 -3.77 -18.31
N LEU A 106 4.73 -4.92 -18.92
CA LEU A 106 3.77 -5.90 -18.41
C LEU A 106 4.43 -6.83 -17.39
N THR A 107 3.63 -7.55 -16.61
CA THR A 107 4.11 -8.45 -15.56
C THR A 107 3.34 -9.77 -15.52
N TYR A 108 4.07 -10.86 -15.30
CA TYR A 108 3.51 -12.19 -15.11
C TYR A 108 2.95 -12.39 -13.70
N LYS A 109 3.50 -11.69 -12.70
CA LYS A 109 3.22 -11.95 -11.27
C LYS A 109 3.00 -10.65 -10.50
N PRO A 110 2.03 -9.80 -10.88
CA PRO A 110 1.65 -8.65 -10.06
C PRO A 110 1.04 -9.13 -8.74
N VAL A 111 1.38 -8.44 -7.66
CA VAL A 111 0.77 -8.68 -6.35
C VAL A 111 0.51 -7.32 -5.71
N PRO A 112 -0.69 -7.03 -5.17
CA PRO A 112 -1.03 -5.73 -4.55
C PRO A 112 -0.41 -5.58 -3.14
N VAL A 113 0.91 -5.81 -3.05
CA VAL A 113 1.72 -5.74 -1.83
C VAL A 113 2.89 -4.79 -2.07
N TRP A 114 3.05 -3.78 -1.23
CA TRP A 114 4.15 -2.82 -1.34
C TRP A 114 4.84 -2.62 0.00
N HIS A 115 6.10 -2.21 -0.06
CA HIS A 115 6.87 -1.80 1.10
C HIS A 115 7.18 -0.33 1.02
N SER A 116 7.07 0.34 2.16
CA SER A 116 7.54 1.69 2.36
C SER A 116 8.79 1.69 3.26
N SER A 117 9.74 2.54 2.90
CA SER A 117 10.90 2.90 3.74
C SER A 117 10.49 3.53 5.09
N ARG A 118 9.23 3.96 5.24
CA ARG A 118 8.65 4.47 6.50
C ARG A 118 8.35 3.38 7.54
N GLY A 119 8.60 2.11 7.21
CA GLY A 119 8.52 1.00 8.16
C GLY A 119 7.18 0.26 8.14
N TYR A 120 6.49 0.27 6.99
CA TYR A 120 5.28 -0.53 6.79
C TYR A 120 5.32 -1.32 5.47
N LEU A 121 4.53 -2.39 5.44
CA LEU A 121 4.10 -3.09 4.24
C LEU A 121 2.59 -2.89 4.14
N GLY A 122 2.12 -2.52 2.97
CA GLY A 122 0.70 -2.51 2.65
C GLY A 122 0.34 -3.72 1.82
N PHE A 123 -0.81 -4.31 2.10
CA PHE A 123 -1.40 -5.39 1.32
C PHE A 123 -2.88 -5.09 1.11
N LEU A 124 -3.27 -4.87 -0.13
CA LEU A 124 -4.67 -4.76 -0.52
C LEU A 124 -5.16 -6.17 -0.90
N ASN A 125 -6.01 -6.76 -0.06
CA ASN A 125 -6.50 -8.11 -0.21
C ASN A 125 -7.63 -8.15 -1.25
N THR A 126 -7.24 -8.25 -2.52
CA THR A 126 -8.14 -8.27 -3.66
C THR A 126 -7.59 -9.20 -4.75
N GLY A 127 -8.51 -9.85 -5.47
CA GLY A 127 -8.20 -10.54 -6.73
C GLY A 127 -8.52 -9.69 -7.97
N ALA A 128 -9.08 -8.50 -7.77
CA ALA A 128 -9.41 -7.57 -8.85
C ALA A 128 -8.14 -6.89 -9.40
N ARG A 129 -8.31 -6.22 -10.53
CA ARG A 129 -7.28 -5.35 -11.09
C ARG A 129 -7.06 -4.16 -10.16
N VAL A 130 -5.80 -3.80 -9.95
CA VAL A 130 -5.43 -2.64 -9.14
C VAL A 130 -4.53 -1.71 -9.94
N SER A 131 -4.94 -0.46 -10.10
CA SER A 131 -4.06 0.59 -10.63
C SER A 131 -3.33 1.27 -9.47
N CYS A 132 -2.01 1.26 -9.50
CA CYS A 132 -1.15 1.83 -8.46
C CYS A 132 -0.37 3.01 -9.03
N ASP A 133 -0.81 4.22 -8.72
CA ASP A 133 -0.11 5.45 -9.06
C ASP A 133 0.80 5.85 -7.89
N VAL A 134 2.10 5.65 -8.04
CA VAL A 134 3.10 5.90 -6.99
C VAL A 134 3.72 7.28 -7.20
N GLY A 135 2.90 8.32 -7.19
CA GLY A 135 3.34 9.70 -7.40
C GLY A 135 3.66 10.03 -8.85
N HIS A 136 3.12 9.26 -9.80
CA HIS A 136 3.25 9.50 -11.23
C HIS A 136 2.36 10.67 -11.68
N SER A 137 1.06 10.61 -11.39
CA SER A 137 0.12 11.68 -11.77
C SER A 137 0.15 12.84 -10.77
N MET A 138 0.35 12.53 -9.49
CA MET A 138 0.35 13.52 -8.41
C MET A 138 1.58 13.34 -7.52
N PRO A 139 2.58 14.24 -7.62
CA PRO A 139 3.77 14.15 -6.79
C PRO A 139 3.43 14.10 -5.29
N SER A 140 4.10 13.19 -4.58
CA SER A 140 3.92 12.92 -3.15
C SER A 140 2.60 12.23 -2.78
N VAL A 141 1.91 11.59 -3.71
CA VAL A 141 0.69 10.81 -3.43
C VAL A 141 0.83 9.39 -3.96
N LEU A 142 0.53 8.40 -3.12
CA LEU A 142 0.30 7.01 -3.53
C LEU A 142 -1.20 6.80 -3.65
N SER A 143 -1.69 6.55 -4.86
CA SER A 143 -3.10 6.23 -5.11
C SER A 143 -3.26 4.78 -5.55
N LEU A 144 -4.17 4.06 -4.91
CA LEU A 144 -4.52 2.68 -5.22
C LEU A 144 -5.99 2.66 -5.64
N THR A 145 -6.26 2.36 -6.91
CA THR A 145 -7.61 2.15 -7.42
C THR A 145 -7.87 0.66 -7.57
N ASN A 146 -8.79 0.15 -6.76
CA ASN A 146 -9.24 -1.23 -6.76
C ASN A 146 -10.49 -1.36 -7.62
N ASP A 147 -10.50 -2.25 -8.61
CA ASP A 147 -11.69 -2.58 -9.41
C ASP A 147 -12.62 -3.56 -8.65
N ASP A 148 -12.93 -3.22 -7.40
CA ASP A 148 -13.80 -3.97 -6.48
C ASP A 148 -14.63 -2.95 -5.69
N PRO A 149 -15.90 -3.23 -5.34
CA PRO A 149 -16.73 -2.33 -4.53
C PRO A 149 -16.24 -2.15 -3.07
N ALA A 150 -15.30 -2.96 -2.59
CA ALA A 150 -14.77 -2.88 -1.23
C ALA A 150 -13.25 -2.71 -1.19
N ILE A 151 -12.77 -2.24 -0.04
CA ILE A 151 -11.34 -2.18 0.29
C ILE A 151 -11.10 -3.05 1.52
N ASP A 152 -10.24 -4.05 1.38
CA ASP A 152 -9.69 -4.84 2.47
C ASP A 152 -8.18 -4.60 2.55
N LEU A 153 -7.77 -3.68 3.43
CA LEU A 153 -6.38 -3.20 3.53
C LEU A 153 -5.72 -3.69 4.82
N TYR A 154 -4.61 -4.41 4.67
CA TYR A 154 -3.73 -4.81 5.75
C TYR A 154 -2.48 -3.94 5.77
N LEU A 155 -2.07 -3.52 6.96
CA LEU A 155 -0.81 -2.84 7.21
C LEU A 155 0.03 -3.68 8.17
N VAL A 156 1.22 -4.09 7.73
CA VAL A 156 2.19 -4.81 8.56
C VAL A 156 3.32 -3.85 8.92
N LEU A 157 3.41 -3.48 10.19
CA LEU A 157 4.42 -2.56 10.71
C LEU A 157 5.65 -3.34 11.18
N GLY A 158 6.83 -2.76 11.00
CA GLY A 158 8.09 -3.37 11.45
C GLY A 158 9.29 -2.51 11.11
N ALA A 159 10.39 -2.65 11.85
CA ALA A 159 11.61 -1.90 11.60
C ALA A 159 12.30 -2.38 10.32
N THR A 160 12.30 -3.69 10.07
CA THR A 160 13.00 -4.30 8.93
C THR A 160 12.03 -4.87 7.88
N ILE A 161 12.48 -4.99 6.63
CA ILE A 161 11.70 -5.66 5.57
C ILE A 161 11.41 -7.12 5.96
N ALA A 162 12.38 -7.81 6.57
CA ALA A 162 12.24 -9.21 6.98
C ALA A 162 11.09 -9.41 7.99
N GLU A 163 10.97 -8.56 9.01
CA GLU A 163 9.86 -8.59 9.97
C GLU A 163 8.51 -8.42 9.27
N ARG A 164 8.43 -7.44 8.35
CA ARG A 164 7.18 -7.14 7.63
C ARG A 164 6.79 -8.27 6.68
N LEU A 165 7.74 -8.89 5.99
CA LEU A 165 7.50 -10.08 5.19
C LEU A 165 7.11 -11.29 6.03
N ALA A 166 7.69 -11.47 7.22
CA ALA A 166 7.31 -12.54 8.14
C ALA A 166 5.85 -12.37 8.61
N GLY A 167 5.41 -11.14 8.89
CA GLY A 167 4.01 -10.84 9.21
C GLY A 167 3.07 -11.09 8.03
N TYR A 168 3.42 -10.61 6.85
CA TYR A 168 2.63 -10.85 5.63
C TYR A 168 2.50 -12.35 5.31
N THR A 169 3.60 -13.11 5.29
CA THR A 169 3.57 -14.55 5.00
C THR A 169 2.97 -15.40 6.12
N ALA A 170 2.89 -14.89 7.35
CA ALA A 170 2.09 -15.53 8.40
C ALA A 170 0.58 -15.42 8.10
N LEU A 171 0.15 -14.34 7.44
CA LEU A 171 -1.24 -14.13 7.01
C LEU A 171 -1.57 -14.88 5.71
N THR A 172 -0.68 -14.83 4.72
CA THR A 172 -0.96 -15.31 3.35
C THR A 172 -0.35 -16.67 3.02
N GLY A 173 0.45 -17.23 3.92
CA GLY A 173 1.12 -18.52 3.75
C GLY A 173 2.63 -18.38 3.57
N ARG A 174 3.38 -19.25 4.24
CA ARG A 174 4.84 -19.33 4.11
C ARG A 174 5.19 -20.29 2.98
N GLY A 175 6.13 -19.89 2.13
CA GLY A 175 6.68 -20.77 1.10
C GLY A 175 7.36 -21.99 1.75
N PRO A 176 7.09 -23.22 1.29
CA PRO A 176 7.79 -24.39 1.80
C PRO A 176 9.26 -24.34 1.40
N CYS A 177 10.13 -24.98 2.18
CA CYS A 177 11.51 -25.20 1.75
C CYS A 177 11.51 -26.18 0.55
N PRO A 178 12.02 -25.79 -0.62
CA PRO A 178 12.15 -26.69 -1.76
C PRO A 178 13.09 -27.87 -1.44
N PRO A 179 12.95 -29.01 -2.14
CA PRO A 179 13.87 -30.13 -1.96
C PRO A 179 15.30 -29.75 -2.37
N VAL A 180 16.32 -30.32 -1.71
CA VAL A 180 17.74 -29.94 -1.92
C VAL A 180 18.17 -29.98 -3.39
N TRP A 181 17.71 -30.97 -4.14
CA TRP A 181 18.07 -31.12 -5.56
C TRP A 181 17.61 -29.95 -6.44
N SER A 182 16.58 -29.19 -6.04
CA SER A 182 16.07 -28.08 -6.84
C SER A 182 17.02 -26.87 -6.84
N PHE A 183 17.97 -26.81 -5.92
CA PHE A 183 19.02 -25.78 -5.87
C PHE A 183 20.23 -26.13 -6.77
N GLY A 184 20.18 -27.25 -7.49
CA GLY A 184 21.17 -27.62 -8.51
C GLY A 184 21.03 -26.83 -9.81
N ALA A 185 21.76 -27.23 -10.85
CA ALA A 185 21.68 -26.64 -12.19
C ALA A 185 20.48 -27.16 -12.98
N TRP A 186 19.92 -26.31 -13.85
CA TRP A 186 18.76 -26.57 -14.71
C TRP A 186 19.06 -26.18 -16.16
#